data_AF-R7UUD7-F1
#
_entry.id   AF-R7UUD7-F1
#
_cell.length_a   1.000
_cell.length_b   1.000
_cell.length_c   1.000
_cell.angle_alpha   90.00
_cell.angle_beta   90.00
_cell.angle_gamma   90.00
#
_symmetry.space_group_name_H-M   'P 1'
#
loop_
_entity.id
_entity.type
_entity.pdbx_description
1 polymer ?
#
loop_
_entity_poly.entity_id
_entity_poly.type
_entity_poly.pdbx_seq_one_letter_code
_entity_poly.pdbx_strand_id
1 'polypeptide(L)'
;MAGIPYMVDFSSGFSSKGKIPWITLNDERVADSQFSMDFIREKFNVRSFNQQLTAEQNATARALRKMAEEELYWTMCSVTFGDDLSELERLLPYSGIKRFITPRLLRFFIWRQMRGHGIGRHTPAEILSIAHADLNALSDYLGLKPFFFGDEPSEEDSALFGVLAQIKWHMNGSPHQTWLTDEFCNLNAYCDRMKEKFWPDWLKRTSESDVIKTQTKIFGANSKGIDVKLDWK
;
A
#
# COMPACT_ATOMS: atom_id res chain seq x y z
N MET A 1 8.44 -2.87 11.53
CA MET A 1 9.61 -3.80 11.40
C MET A 1 10.76 -3.42 12.33
N ALA A 2 11.27 -2.19 12.31
CA ALA A 2 12.42 -1.75 13.13
C ALA A 2 12.19 -1.64 14.66
N GLY A 3 11.01 -2.02 15.18
CA GLY A 3 10.70 -1.90 16.61
C GLY A 3 10.63 -0.46 17.15
N ILE A 4 10.64 0.55 16.26
CA ILE A 4 10.59 1.97 16.65
C ILE A 4 9.15 2.32 17.03
N PRO A 5 8.89 2.87 18.25
CA PRO A 5 7.57 3.30 18.66
C PRO A 5 7.05 4.43 17.77
N TYR A 6 5.79 4.37 17.33
CA TYR A 6 5.21 5.36 16.43
C TYR A 6 3.71 5.54 16.66
N MET A 7 3.19 6.71 16.32
CA MET A 7 1.75 7.00 16.25
C MET A 7 1.32 7.07 14.79
N VAL A 8 0.09 6.67 14.46
CA VAL A 8 -0.50 6.99 13.16
C VAL A 8 -1.49 8.12 13.34
N ASP A 9 -1.19 9.30 12.81
CA ASP A 9 -2.13 10.41 12.81
C ASP A 9 -2.93 10.45 11.52
N PHE A 10 -4.22 10.22 11.69
CA PHE A 10 -5.19 10.27 10.62
C PHE A 10 -5.85 11.64 10.49
N SER A 11 -5.61 12.62 11.39
CA SER A 11 -6.24 13.96 11.43
C SER A 11 -5.91 14.87 10.25
N SER A 12 -5.29 14.28 9.25
CA SER A 12 -4.21 14.94 8.60
C SER A 12 -4.07 14.48 7.13
N GLY A 13 -4.33 15.38 6.15
CA GLY A 13 -4.21 15.19 4.69
C GLY A 13 -2.80 15.04 4.04
N PHE A 14 -2.54 15.75 2.94
CA PHE A 14 -1.39 15.50 2.06
C PHE A 14 -0.08 16.19 2.52
N SER A 15 1.07 15.61 2.16
CA SER A 15 2.39 16.24 2.34
C SER A 15 2.58 17.47 1.44
N SER A 16 3.72 18.16 1.58
CA SER A 16 4.16 19.23 0.67
C SER A 16 4.26 18.80 -0.80
N LYS A 17 4.38 17.49 -1.06
CA LYS A 17 4.41 16.89 -2.41
C LYS A 17 3.01 16.47 -2.90
N GLY A 18 1.95 16.73 -2.15
CA GLY A 18 0.60 16.29 -2.48
C GLY A 18 0.41 14.77 -2.39
N LYS A 19 1.26 14.08 -1.62
CA LYS A 19 1.29 12.60 -1.50
C LYS A 19 1.26 12.15 -0.05
N ILE A 20 0.82 10.91 0.14
CA ILE A 20 0.91 10.13 1.38
C ILE A 20 1.59 8.78 1.04
N PRO A 21 2.22 8.08 1.99
CA PRO A 21 2.48 8.48 3.37
C PRO A 21 3.63 9.50 3.50
N TRP A 22 3.72 10.14 4.67
CA TRP A 22 4.83 11.00 5.08
C TRP A 22 4.96 10.94 6.62
N ILE A 23 6.08 11.40 7.18
CA ILE A 23 6.36 11.35 8.63
C ILE A 23 6.80 12.71 9.19
N THR A 24 6.62 12.91 10.49
CA THR A 24 7.27 13.99 11.25
C THR A 24 8.18 13.38 12.31
N LEU A 25 9.36 13.95 12.51
CA LEU A 25 10.22 13.63 13.65
C LEU A 25 10.91 14.90 14.12
N ASN A 26 10.73 15.28 15.40
CA ASN A 26 11.32 16.50 15.96
C ASN A 26 11.04 17.73 15.08
N ASP A 27 9.78 17.90 14.66
CA ASP A 27 9.29 18.95 13.74
C ASP A 27 9.83 18.89 12.29
N GLU A 28 10.72 17.94 11.97
CA GLU A 28 11.19 17.69 10.62
C GLU A 28 10.20 16.80 9.85
N ARG A 29 9.69 17.29 8.71
CA ARG A 29 8.72 16.56 7.89
C ARG A 29 9.39 15.93 6.67
N VAL A 30 9.22 14.63 6.52
CA VAL A 30 9.78 13.87 5.39
C VAL A 30 8.65 13.20 4.62
N ALA A 31 8.52 13.56 3.34
CA ALA A 31 7.54 12.99 2.43
C ALA A 31 8.17 11.93 1.53
N ASP A 32 7.37 10.94 1.12
CA ASP A 32 7.76 9.70 0.43
C ASP A 32 8.16 8.58 1.41
N SER A 33 7.64 7.37 1.19
CA SER A 33 7.88 6.22 2.07
C SER A 33 9.35 5.81 2.11
N GLN A 34 10.05 5.81 0.97
CA GLN A 34 11.46 5.42 0.93
C GLN A 34 12.33 6.46 1.62
N PHE A 35 12.12 7.75 1.32
CA PHE A 35 12.86 8.81 2.01
C PHE A 35 12.56 8.84 3.51
N SER A 36 11.32 8.54 3.91
CA SER A 36 10.95 8.40 5.33
C SER A 36 11.71 7.24 5.99
N MET A 37 11.82 6.08 5.32
CA MET A 37 12.57 4.94 5.82
C MET A 37 14.07 5.25 5.96
N ASP A 38 14.67 5.88 4.96
CA ASP A 38 16.09 6.23 4.98
C ASP A 38 16.41 7.25 6.06
N PHE A 39 15.54 8.26 6.22
CA PHE A 39 15.64 9.25 7.28
C PHE A 39 15.53 8.63 8.69
N ILE A 40 14.55 7.76 8.93
CA ILE A 40 14.41 7.05 10.21
C ILE A 40 15.65 6.19 10.48
N ARG A 41 16.14 5.49 9.47
CA ARG A 41 17.30 4.62 9.58
C ARG A 41 18.54 5.39 10.03
N GLU A 42 18.78 6.55 9.43
CA GLU A 42 19.88 7.43 9.80
C GLU A 42 19.70 7.97 11.23
N LYS A 43 18.53 8.53 11.56
CA LYS A 43 18.28 9.16 12.87
C LYS A 43 18.37 8.17 14.04
N PHE A 44 17.96 6.92 13.83
CA PHE A 44 17.93 5.88 14.87
C PHE A 44 19.07 4.86 14.77
N ASN A 45 20.04 5.05 13.87
CA ASN A 45 21.13 4.11 13.61
C ASN A 45 20.65 2.66 13.39
N VAL A 46 19.55 2.50 12.67
CA VAL A 46 18.94 1.21 12.39
C VAL A 46 19.76 0.50 11.32
N ARG A 47 20.12 -0.75 11.58
CA ARG A 47 20.75 -1.60 10.57
C ARG A 47 19.75 -1.88 9.44
N SER A 48 20.21 -1.79 8.19
CA SER A 48 19.38 -2.14 7.04
C SER A 48 18.91 -3.59 7.14
N PHE A 49 17.65 -3.85 6.79
CA PHE A 49 17.12 -5.21 6.72
C PHE A 49 17.68 -5.97 5.50
N ASN A 50 18.36 -5.27 4.60
CA ASN A 50 18.98 -5.82 3.40
C ASN A 50 20.48 -6.11 3.58
N GLN A 51 21.03 -6.02 4.80
CA GLN A 51 22.47 -6.19 5.05
C GLN A 51 23.03 -7.53 4.58
N GLN A 52 22.21 -8.58 4.59
CA GLN A 52 22.61 -9.93 4.20
C GLN A 52 22.38 -10.20 2.71
N LEU A 53 21.75 -9.26 1.98
CA LEU A 53 21.47 -9.42 0.56
C LEU A 53 22.73 -9.18 -0.27
N THR A 54 22.96 -10.07 -1.23
CA THR A 54 23.99 -9.87 -2.26
C THR A 54 23.63 -8.68 -3.17
N ALA A 55 24.59 -8.20 -3.96
CA ALA A 55 24.32 -7.14 -4.95
C ALA A 55 23.23 -7.55 -5.96
N GLU A 56 23.23 -8.82 -6.38
CA GLU A 56 22.21 -9.39 -7.26
C GLU A 56 20.82 -9.43 -6.59
N GLN A 57 20.76 -9.85 -5.33
CA GLN A 57 19.52 -9.86 -4.57
C GLN A 57 18.97 -8.45 -4.40
N ASN A 58 19.80 -7.47 -4.06
CA ASN A 58 19.38 -6.06 -3.98
C ASN A 58 18.85 -5.52 -5.32
N ALA A 59 19.49 -5.87 -6.44
CA ALA A 59 19.01 -5.49 -7.77
C ALA A 59 17.63 -6.12 -8.07
N THR A 60 17.48 -7.39 -7.73
CA THR A 60 16.21 -8.12 -7.86
C THR A 60 15.12 -7.53 -6.97
N ALA A 61 15.46 -7.19 -5.72
CA ALA A 61 14.55 -6.59 -4.75
C ALA A 61 13.99 -5.27 -5.26
N ARG A 62 14.86 -4.43 -5.82
CA ARG A 62 14.46 -3.18 -6.48
C ARG A 62 13.49 -3.44 -7.64
N ALA A 63 13.74 -4.45 -8.47
CA ALA A 63 12.89 -4.78 -9.61
C ALA A 63 11.49 -5.25 -9.16
N LEU A 64 11.43 -6.19 -8.21
CA LEU A 64 10.17 -6.71 -7.67
C LEU A 64 9.34 -5.61 -7.00
N ARG A 65 9.98 -4.75 -6.21
CA ARG A 65 9.32 -3.60 -5.63
C ARG A 65 8.74 -2.68 -6.70
N LYS A 66 9.49 -2.39 -7.77
CA LYS A 66 9.02 -1.50 -8.82
C LYS A 66 7.89 -2.10 -9.65
N MET A 67 7.90 -3.40 -9.91
CA MET A 67 6.77 -4.11 -10.50
C MET A 67 5.52 -3.97 -9.62
N ALA A 68 5.65 -4.19 -8.31
CA ALA A 68 4.52 -4.06 -7.39
C ALA A 68 3.98 -2.61 -7.26
N GLU A 69 4.87 -1.61 -7.13
CA GLU A 69 4.51 -0.21 -6.89
C GLU A 69 4.09 0.54 -8.17
N GLU A 70 4.63 0.19 -9.33
CA GLU A 70 4.47 0.95 -10.57
C GLU A 70 3.72 0.20 -11.67
N GLU A 71 3.47 -1.10 -11.55
CA GLU A 71 2.63 -1.84 -12.52
C GLU A 71 1.40 -2.40 -11.83
N LEU A 72 1.58 -3.36 -10.92
CA LEU A 72 0.51 -4.02 -10.18
C LEU A 72 -0.42 -3.01 -9.49
N TYR A 73 0.12 -1.98 -8.83
CA TYR A 73 -0.67 -0.91 -8.21
C TYR A 73 -1.65 -0.23 -9.17
N TRP A 74 -1.26 0.04 -10.41
CA TRP A 74 -2.16 0.69 -11.37
C TRP A 74 -3.23 -0.25 -11.90
N THR A 75 -2.95 -1.56 -11.98
CA THR A 75 -3.98 -2.55 -12.27
C THR A 75 -5.01 -2.64 -11.14
N MET A 76 -4.60 -2.44 -9.88
CA MET A 76 -5.54 -2.33 -8.77
C MET A 76 -6.39 -1.07 -8.91
N CYS A 77 -5.78 0.07 -9.28
CA CYS A 77 -6.50 1.31 -9.54
C CYS A 77 -7.56 1.15 -10.66
N SER A 78 -7.31 0.34 -11.69
CA SER A 78 -8.29 0.13 -12.76
C SER A 78 -9.57 -0.53 -12.25
N VAL A 79 -9.44 -1.43 -11.26
CA VAL A 79 -10.58 -2.10 -10.64
C VAL A 79 -11.26 -1.17 -9.62
N THR A 80 -10.48 -0.56 -8.72
CA THR A 80 -11.02 0.34 -7.67
C THR A 80 -11.74 1.57 -8.24
N PHE A 81 -11.24 2.10 -9.36
CA PHE A 81 -11.85 3.23 -10.06
C PHE A 81 -12.50 2.77 -11.38
N GLY A 82 -12.98 1.53 -11.43
CA GLY A 82 -13.70 0.95 -12.56
C GLY A 82 -15.11 1.54 -12.72
N ASP A 83 -16.02 0.76 -13.26
CA ASP A 83 -17.40 1.20 -13.48
C ASP A 83 -18.26 1.09 -12.21
N ASP A 84 -17.98 0.09 -11.37
CA ASP A 84 -18.58 0.00 -10.05
C ASP A 84 -17.81 0.88 -9.05
N LEU A 85 -18.47 1.92 -8.56
CA LEU A 85 -17.94 2.86 -7.57
C LEU A 85 -18.63 2.72 -6.20
N SER A 86 -19.48 1.71 -6.02
CA SER A 86 -20.28 1.53 -4.80
C SER A 86 -19.42 1.47 -3.53
N GLU A 87 -18.31 0.74 -3.59
CA GLU A 87 -17.37 0.64 -2.47
C GLU A 87 -16.68 1.99 -2.18
N LEU A 88 -16.28 2.73 -3.23
CA LEU A 88 -15.70 4.06 -3.07
C LEU A 88 -16.72 5.06 -2.51
N GLU A 89 -17.98 4.98 -2.93
CA GLU A 89 -19.11 5.75 -2.41
C GLU A 89 -19.40 5.45 -0.93
N ARG A 90 -19.11 4.22 -0.48
CA ARG A 90 -19.31 3.76 0.91
C ARG A 90 -18.16 4.21 1.82
N LEU A 91 -16.93 4.12 1.32
CA LEU A 91 -15.73 4.48 2.07
C LEU A 91 -15.61 6.01 2.22
N LEU A 92 -15.85 6.77 1.16
CA LEU A 92 -15.69 8.21 1.25
C LEU A 92 -16.68 8.86 2.22
N PRO A 93 -16.22 9.76 3.10
CA PRO A 93 -17.01 10.35 4.19
C PRO A 93 -17.96 11.47 3.71
N TYR A 94 -18.47 11.38 2.49
CA TYR A 94 -19.29 12.41 1.87
C TYR A 94 -20.77 12.04 1.88
N SER A 95 -21.62 13.04 2.16
CA SER A 95 -23.08 12.91 2.17
C SER A 95 -23.74 13.78 1.08
N GLY A 96 -25.03 13.52 0.85
CA GLY A 96 -25.83 14.24 -0.15
C GLY A 96 -25.25 14.11 -1.56
N ILE A 97 -25.31 15.19 -2.34
CA ILE A 97 -24.84 15.18 -3.74
C ILE A 97 -23.34 14.86 -3.87
N LYS A 98 -22.52 15.21 -2.87
CA LYS A 98 -21.07 14.96 -2.86
C LYS A 98 -20.76 13.46 -2.82
N ARG A 99 -21.63 12.64 -2.24
CA ARG A 99 -21.50 11.17 -2.25
C ARG A 99 -21.41 10.62 -3.66
N PHE A 100 -22.17 11.19 -4.60
CA PHE A 100 -22.21 10.73 -5.99
C PHE A 100 -21.18 11.44 -6.88
N ILE A 101 -20.93 12.74 -6.67
CA ILE A 101 -20.04 13.53 -7.52
C ILE A 101 -18.56 13.18 -7.26
N THR A 102 -18.15 13.08 -6.00
CA THR A 102 -16.71 12.96 -5.67
C THR A 102 -16.06 11.68 -6.18
N PRO A 103 -16.65 10.47 -6.02
CA PRO A 103 -16.09 9.24 -6.60
C PRO A 103 -15.91 9.32 -8.12
N ARG A 104 -16.87 9.92 -8.83
CA ARG A 104 -16.82 10.09 -10.30
C ARG A 104 -15.71 11.05 -10.73
N LEU A 105 -15.50 12.14 -9.98
CA LEU A 105 -14.38 13.05 -10.21
C LEU A 105 -13.04 12.38 -9.92
N LEU A 106 -12.93 11.63 -8.82
CA LEU A 106 -11.72 10.87 -8.48
C LEU A 106 -11.40 9.86 -9.58
N ARG A 107 -12.40 9.08 -10.02
CA ARG A 107 -12.30 8.18 -11.17
C ARG A 107 -11.74 8.91 -12.38
N PHE A 108 -12.33 10.05 -12.77
CA PHE A 108 -11.85 10.82 -13.92
C PHE A 108 -10.37 11.22 -13.80
N PHE A 109 -9.95 11.72 -12.63
CA PHE A 109 -8.55 12.10 -12.42
C PHE A 109 -7.60 10.90 -12.43
N ILE A 110 -7.97 9.80 -11.77
CA ILE A 110 -7.15 8.58 -11.73
C ILE A 110 -7.01 7.98 -13.13
N TRP A 111 -8.08 7.88 -13.91
CA TRP A 111 -8.00 7.40 -15.30
C TRP A 111 -7.11 8.29 -16.18
N ARG A 112 -7.09 9.60 -15.94
CA ARG A 112 -6.15 10.51 -16.63
C ARG A 112 -4.70 10.23 -16.24
N GLN A 113 -4.43 9.95 -14.96
CA GLN A 113 -3.10 9.54 -14.49
C GLN A 113 -2.69 8.18 -15.07
N MET A 114 -3.59 7.20 -15.10
CA MET A 114 -3.36 5.89 -15.72
C MET A 114 -3.05 6.00 -17.21
N ARG A 115 -3.74 6.89 -17.93
CA ARG A 115 -3.38 7.20 -19.32
C ARG A 115 -2.03 7.90 -19.43
N GLY A 116 -1.67 8.78 -18.50
CA GLY A 116 -0.33 9.34 -18.41
C GLY A 116 0.74 8.26 -18.23
N HIS A 117 0.47 7.29 -17.34
CA HIS A 117 1.35 6.18 -17.02
C HIS A 117 1.59 5.23 -18.21
N GLY A 118 0.56 4.91 -18.99
CA GLY A 118 0.66 3.91 -20.06
C GLY A 118 -0.41 2.84 -19.92
N ILE A 119 -0.52 2.30 -18.71
CA ILE A 119 -1.45 1.22 -18.35
C ILE A 119 -2.91 1.50 -18.75
N GLY A 120 -3.37 2.76 -18.62
CA GLY A 120 -4.72 3.17 -18.98
C GLY A 120 -5.00 3.25 -20.49
N ARG A 121 -4.05 2.85 -21.34
CA ARG A 121 -4.24 2.66 -22.78
C ARG A 121 -4.69 1.25 -23.14
N HIS A 122 -4.48 0.28 -22.24
CA HIS A 122 -4.89 -1.10 -22.44
C HIS A 122 -6.39 -1.28 -22.19
N THR A 123 -6.93 -2.35 -22.76
CA THR A 123 -8.28 -2.83 -22.47
C THR A 123 -8.37 -3.40 -21.05
N PRO A 124 -9.58 -3.50 -20.46
CA PRO A 124 -9.73 -4.09 -19.14
C PRO A 124 -9.18 -5.52 -19.04
N ALA A 125 -9.36 -6.34 -20.07
CA ALA A 125 -8.85 -7.72 -20.10
C ALA A 125 -7.31 -7.77 -20.13
N GLU A 126 -6.66 -6.89 -20.90
CA GLU A 126 -5.21 -6.78 -20.92
C GLU A 126 -4.65 -6.32 -19.58
N ILE A 127 -5.28 -5.34 -18.92
CA ILE A 127 -4.87 -4.88 -17.58
C ILE A 127 -4.95 -6.02 -16.56
N LEU A 128 -6.01 -6.83 -16.62
CA LEU A 128 -6.17 -8.00 -15.77
C LEU A 128 -5.12 -9.08 -16.07
N SER A 129 -4.75 -9.27 -17.34
CA SER A 129 -3.67 -10.18 -17.72
C SER A 129 -2.31 -9.72 -17.18
N ILE A 130 -2.03 -8.42 -17.20
CA ILE A 130 -0.80 -7.85 -16.62
C ILE A 130 -0.79 -8.09 -15.11
N ALA A 131 -1.90 -7.80 -14.42
CA ALA A 131 -2.01 -8.03 -12.98
C ALA A 131 -1.78 -9.50 -12.59
N HIS A 132 -2.35 -10.44 -13.35
CA HIS A 132 -2.17 -11.87 -13.11
C HIS A 132 -0.71 -12.28 -13.32
N ALA A 133 -0.05 -11.79 -14.37
CA ALA A 133 1.36 -12.03 -14.63
C ALA A 133 2.27 -11.50 -13.51
N ASP A 134 2.00 -10.30 -12.99
CA ASP A 134 2.74 -9.71 -11.87
C ASP A 134 2.60 -10.55 -10.59
N LEU A 135 1.37 -10.97 -10.26
CA LEU A 135 1.10 -11.84 -9.11
C LEU A 135 1.76 -13.21 -9.28
N ASN A 136 1.74 -13.77 -10.49
CA ASN A 136 2.44 -15.02 -10.79
C ASN A 136 3.96 -14.85 -10.60
N ALA A 137 4.56 -13.77 -11.11
CA ALA A 137 5.99 -13.51 -10.93
C ALA A 137 6.38 -13.35 -9.45
N LEU A 138 5.55 -12.65 -8.65
CA LEU A 138 5.76 -12.56 -7.20
C LEU A 138 5.64 -13.92 -6.52
N SER A 139 4.65 -14.73 -6.92
CA SER A 139 4.43 -16.09 -6.40
C SER A 139 5.62 -17.01 -6.71
N ASP A 140 6.05 -17.05 -7.98
CA ASP A 140 7.19 -17.85 -8.42
C ASP A 140 8.47 -17.43 -7.70
N TYR A 141 8.69 -16.11 -7.59
CA TYR A 141 9.86 -15.60 -6.89
C TYR A 141 9.83 -15.95 -5.40
N LEU A 142 8.70 -15.81 -4.70
CA LEU A 142 8.59 -16.21 -3.30
C LEU A 142 8.84 -17.72 -3.15
N GLY A 143 8.19 -18.53 -3.99
CA GLY A 143 8.27 -19.99 -3.95
C GLY A 143 7.88 -20.52 -2.57
N LEU A 144 8.76 -21.32 -1.97
CA LEU A 144 8.59 -21.90 -0.63
C LEU A 144 9.19 -21.06 0.50
N LYS A 145 9.82 -19.92 0.18
CA LYS A 145 10.49 -19.09 1.19
C LYS A 145 9.45 -18.43 2.11
N PRO A 146 9.75 -18.25 3.41
CA PRO A 146 8.82 -17.57 4.30
C PRO A 146 8.72 -16.07 3.95
N PHE A 147 9.81 -15.44 3.47
CA PHE A 147 9.89 -14.06 2.97
C PHE A 147 10.60 -14.00 1.62
N PHE A 148 10.48 -12.88 0.89
CA PHE A 148 10.94 -12.81 -0.50
C PHE A 148 12.43 -13.15 -0.68
N PHE A 149 13.27 -12.81 0.29
CA PHE A 149 14.72 -13.02 0.21
C PHE A 149 15.30 -14.08 1.16
N GLY A 150 14.44 -14.89 1.80
CA GLY A 150 14.88 -15.99 2.66
C GLY A 150 14.07 -16.09 3.94
N ASP A 151 14.77 -16.42 5.03
CA ASP A 151 14.16 -16.73 6.33
C ASP A 151 13.80 -15.49 7.16
N GLU A 152 14.46 -14.36 6.90
CA GLU A 152 14.17 -13.09 7.56
C GLU A 152 13.59 -12.06 6.57
N PRO A 153 12.70 -11.18 7.04
CA PRO A 153 12.07 -10.18 6.19
C PRO A 153 13.05 -9.06 5.84
N SER A 154 13.10 -8.77 4.55
CA SER A 154 13.84 -7.66 3.94
C SER A 154 13.06 -6.34 4.02
N GLU A 155 13.68 -5.24 3.61
CA GLU A 155 12.97 -3.95 3.48
C GLU A 155 11.87 -4.04 2.42
N GLU A 156 12.10 -4.79 1.35
CA GLU A 156 11.17 -4.97 0.24
C GLU A 156 9.93 -5.75 0.64
N ASP A 157 10.05 -6.67 1.61
CA ASP A 157 8.88 -7.33 2.19
C ASP A 157 7.87 -6.31 2.75
N SER A 158 8.32 -5.15 3.26
CA SER A 158 7.40 -4.10 3.71
C SER A 158 6.58 -3.47 2.58
N ALA A 159 7.22 -3.25 1.42
CA ALA A 159 6.56 -2.66 0.26
C ALA A 159 5.63 -3.66 -0.44
N LEU A 160 6.12 -4.89 -0.65
CA LEU A 160 5.37 -5.98 -1.26
C LEU A 160 4.16 -6.37 -0.41
N PHE A 161 4.35 -6.50 0.92
CA PHE A 161 3.24 -6.71 1.84
C PHE A 161 2.22 -5.58 1.78
N GLY A 162 2.65 -4.31 1.68
CA GLY A 162 1.74 -3.17 1.57
C GLY A 162 0.79 -3.29 0.37
N VAL A 163 1.29 -3.69 -0.80
CA VAL A 163 0.47 -3.90 -2.01
C VAL A 163 -0.42 -5.14 -1.87
N LEU A 164 0.15 -6.28 -1.48
CA LEU A 164 -0.59 -7.54 -1.35
C LEU A 164 -1.65 -7.49 -0.25
N ALA A 165 -1.41 -6.76 0.84
CA ALA A 165 -2.39 -6.54 1.91
C ALA A 165 -3.62 -5.79 1.42
N GLN A 166 -3.44 -4.80 0.53
CA GLN A 166 -4.56 -4.09 -0.08
C GLN A 166 -5.40 -5.02 -0.96
N ILE A 167 -4.74 -5.86 -1.76
CA ILE A 167 -5.43 -6.88 -2.56
C ILE A 167 -6.22 -7.83 -1.65
N LYS A 168 -5.57 -8.41 -0.64
CA LYS A 168 -6.17 -9.43 0.24
C LYS A 168 -7.35 -8.93 1.05
N TRP A 169 -7.21 -7.77 1.69
CA TRP A 169 -8.18 -7.32 2.71
C TRP A 169 -9.07 -6.16 2.28
N HIS A 170 -8.77 -5.46 1.18
CA HIS A 170 -9.53 -4.27 0.75
C HIS A 170 -10.13 -4.36 -0.66
N MET A 171 -9.78 -5.37 -1.45
CA MET A 171 -10.32 -5.57 -2.80
C MET A 171 -11.28 -6.76 -2.88
N ASN A 172 -12.19 -6.87 -1.91
CA ASN A 172 -13.15 -7.98 -1.81
C ASN A 172 -13.95 -8.16 -3.11
N GLY A 173 -13.97 -9.38 -3.64
CA GLY A 173 -14.70 -9.71 -4.87
C GLY A 173 -14.03 -9.25 -6.17
N SER A 174 -12.84 -8.64 -6.10
CA SER A 174 -12.04 -8.36 -7.29
C SER A 174 -11.33 -9.62 -7.81
N PRO A 175 -11.01 -9.69 -9.12
CA PRO A 175 -10.17 -10.75 -9.66
C PRO A 175 -8.84 -10.89 -8.92
N HIS A 176 -8.18 -9.78 -8.58
CA HIS A 176 -6.92 -9.78 -7.82
C HIS A 176 -7.03 -10.53 -6.50
N GLN A 177 -8.10 -10.28 -5.74
CA GLN A 177 -8.32 -10.90 -4.44
C GLN A 177 -8.69 -12.38 -4.57
N THR A 178 -9.48 -12.73 -5.59
CA THR A 178 -9.80 -14.12 -5.91
C THR A 178 -8.54 -14.90 -6.26
N TRP A 179 -7.72 -14.43 -7.21
CA TRP A 179 -6.48 -15.12 -7.57
C TRP A 179 -5.50 -15.23 -6.40
N LEU A 180 -5.35 -14.17 -5.61
CA LEU A 180 -4.50 -14.21 -4.43
C LEU A 180 -4.95 -15.31 -3.45
N THR A 181 -6.26 -15.47 -3.25
CA THR A 181 -6.81 -16.43 -2.28
C THR A 181 -6.83 -17.86 -2.81
N ASP A 182 -7.20 -18.03 -4.07
CA ASP A 182 -7.56 -19.33 -4.65
C ASP A 182 -6.43 -19.94 -5.49
N GLU A 183 -5.58 -19.11 -6.12
CA GLU A 183 -4.50 -19.56 -7.02
C GLU A 183 -3.10 -19.39 -6.40
N PHE A 184 -2.82 -18.22 -5.81
CA PHE A 184 -1.50 -17.86 -5.28
C PHE A 184 -1.41 -18.07 -3.75
N CYS A 185 -1.67 -19.30 -3.31
CA CYS A 185 -1.79 -19.65 -1.89
C CYS A 185 -0.53 -19.36 -1.05
N ASN A 186 0.65 -19.39 -1.66
CA ASN A 186 1.92 -19.01 -1.03
C ASN A 186 1.98 -17.49 -0.71
N LEU A 187 1.52 -16.63 -1.62
CA LEU A 187 1.37 -15.18 -1.39
C LEU A 187 0.29 -14.90 -0.34
N ASN A 188 -0.81 -15.65 -0.39
CA ASN A 188 -1.87 -15.57 0.62
C ASN A 188 -1.33 -15.84 2.03
N ALA A 189 -0.59 -16.94 2.18
CA ALA A 189 0.05 -17.34 3.43
C ALA A 189 1.17 -16.37 3.85
N TYR A 190 1.92 -15.83 2.89
CA TYR A 190 2.91 -14.77 3.14
C TYR A 190 2.28 -13.54 3.79
N CYS A 191 1.13 -13.10 3.27
CA CYS A 191 0.42 -11.97 3.86
C CYS A 191 0.03 -12.24 5.33
N ASP A 192 -0.45 -13.44 5.64
CA ASP A 192 -0.79 -13.78 7.02
C ASP A 192 0.44 -13.82 7.93
N ARG A 193 1.57 -14.38 7.46
CA ARG A 193 2.84 -14.36 8.20
C ARG A 193 3.32 -12.94 8.50
N MET A 194 3.30 -12.04 7.51
CA MET A 194 3.70 -10.65 7.69
C MET A 194 2.80 -9.91 8.67
N LYS A 195 1.48 -10.09 8.53
CA LYS A 195 0.47 -9.53 9.45
C LYS A 195 0.72 -10.01 10.88
N GLU A 196 0.86 -11.31 11.10
CA GLU A 196 1.04 -11.90 12.42
C GLU A 196 2.38 -11.49 13.07
N LYS A 197 3.46 -11.45 12.29
CA LYS A 197 4.79 -11.08 12.80
C LYS A 197 4.89 -9.61 13.22
N PHE A 198 4.23 -8.69 12.52
CA PHE A 198 4.46 -7.24 12.70
C PHE A 198 3.25 -6.44 13.17
N TRP A 199 2.04 -6.97 13.08
CA TRP A 199 0.80 -6.30 13.49
C TRP A 199 -0.11 -7.24 14.30
N PRO A 200 0.32 -7.67 15.50
CA PRO A 200 -0.52 -8.49 16.38
C PRO A 200 -1.82 -7.78 16.79
N ASP A 201 -1.87 -6.44 16.66
CA ASP A 201 -3.04 -5.61 16.92
C ASP A 201 -3.83 -5.23 15.63
N TRP A 202 -3.66 -5.98 14.54
CA TRP A 202 -4.26 -5.71 13.22
C TRP A 202 -5.75 -5.35 13.29
N LEU A 203 -6.57 -6.21 13.93
CA LEU A 203 -8.02 -6.00 14.02
C LEU A 203 -8.41 -4.71 14.73
N LYS A 204 -7.63 -4.28 15.72
CA LYS A 204 -7.84 -3.00 16.40
C LYS A 204 -7.55 -1.81 15.48
N ARG A 205 -6.61 -1.96 14.54
CA ARG A 205 -6.19 -0.90 13.62
C ARG A 205 -7.06 -0.82 12.36
N THR A 206 -7.67 -1.93 11.95
CA THR A 206 -8.42 -2.04 10.70
C THR A 206 -9.93 -2.18 10.90
N SER A 207 -10.45 -1.83 12.08
CA SER A 207 -11.90 -1.86 12.30
C SER A 207 -12.58 -0.89 11.33
N GLU A 208 -13.71 -1.29 10.75
CA GLU A 208 -14.43 -0.49 9.76
C GLU A 208 -14.80 0.91 10.30
N SER A 209 -15.15 0.96 11.59
CA SER A 209 -15.42 2.22 12.28
C SER A 209 -14.20 3.15 12.31
N ASP A 210 -12.99 2.58 12.39
CA ASP A 210 -11.74 3.35 12.41
C ASP A 210 -11.28 3.71 11.00
N VAL A 211 -11.56 2.87 9.99
CA VAL A 211 -11.33 3.20 8.57
C VAL A 211 -12.19 4.39 8.14
N ILE A 212 -13.49 4.40 8.43
CA ILE A 212 -14.39 5.51 8.07
C ILE A 212 -14.02 6.78 8.85
N LYS A 213 -13.71 6.68 10.16
CA LYS A 213 -13.20 7.82 10.95
C LYS A 213 -11.91 8.37 10.36
N THR A 214 -11.00 7.50 9.94
CA THR A 214 -9.73 7.85 9.31
C THR A 214 -9.96 8.60 8.00
N GLN A 215 -10.80 8.06 7.12
CA GLN A 215 -11.11 8.70 5.84
C GLN A 215 -11.83 10.04 6.04
N THR A 216 -12.73 10.14 7.02
CA THR A 216 -13.34 11.40 7.46
C THR A 216 -12.30 12.44 7.87
N LYS A 217 -11.24 12.01 8.56
CA LYS A 217 -10.19 12.92 8.98
C LYS A 217 -9.21 13.30 7.85
N ILE A 218 -8.93 12.39 6.90
CA ILE A 218 -8.04 12.66 5.75
C ILE A 218 -8.73 13.52 4.68
N PHE A 219 -10.01 13.23 4.39
CA PHE A 219 -10.76 13.84 3.28
C PHE A 219 -11.85 14.82 3.75
N GLY A 220 -12.08 14.94 5.06
CA GLY A 220 -12.98 15.93 5.62
C GLY A 220 -12.42 17.35 5.50
N ALA A 221 -13.31 18.34 5.64
CA ALA A 221 -13.03 19.76 5.40
C ALA A 221 -11.91 20.40 6.26
N ASN A 222 -11.34 19.66 7.24
CA ASN A 222 -10.35 20.14 8.20
C ASN A 222 -9.04 19.32 8.24
N SER A 223 -8.71 18.54 7.20
CA SER A 223 -7.55 17.62 7.24
C SER A 223 -6.17 18.32 7.20
N LYS A 224 -5.29 18.06 8.17
CA LYS A 224 -3.93 18.66 8.36
C LYS A 224 -2.69 17.71 8.26
N GLY A 225 -2.43 16.98 7.17
CA GLY A 225 -1.26 16.07 6.87
C GLY A 225 -0.86 14.78 7.68
N ILE A 226 -0.97 13.50 7.23
CA ILE A 226 -0.65 12.28 8.07
C ILE A 226 0.66 12.43 8.89
N ASP A 227 0.54 12.51 10.23
CA ASP A 227 1.63 12.73 11.19
C ASP A 227 2.01 11.43 11.91
N VAL A 228 3.30 11.10 11.95
CA VAL A 228 3.78 9.97 12.74
C VAL A 228 4.51 10.51 13.95
N LYS A 229 3.76 10.80 15.03
CA LYS A 229 4.37 11.28 16.28
C LYS A 229 4.99 10.11 17.05
N LEU A 230 6.30 10.11 17.22
CA LEU A 230 6.94 9.21 18.17
C LEU A 230 6.72 9.80 19.57
N ASP A 231 5.94 9.12 20.41
CA ASP A 231 5.71 9.53 21.81
C ASP A 231 6.83 8.92 22.67
N TRP A 232 7.60 9.77 23.35
CA TRP A 232 8.56 9.34 24.36
C TRP A 232 8.05 9.75 25.74
N LYS A 233 7.72 8.73 26.55
CA LYS A 233 7.92 8.74 28.00
C LYS A 233 8.88 7.63 28.37
#